data_AF-A0A395VF72-F1
#
_entry.id   AF-A0A395VF72-F1
#
_cell.length_a   1.000
_cell.length_b   1.000
_cell.length_c   1.000
_cell.angle_alpha   90.00
_cell.angle_beta   90.00
_cell.angle_gamma   90.00
#
_symmetry.space_group_name_H-M   'P 1'
#
loop_
_entity.id
_entity.type
_entity.pdbx_description
1 polymer ?
#
loop_
_entity_poly.entity_id
_entity_poly.type
_entity_poly.pdbx_seq_one_letter_code
_entity_poly.pdbx_strand_id
1 'polypeptide(L)'
;MRLHENQQLFADAIEAAARPVQDGGLGIKSIFIEKDYWICRSLSLMATGDKDNRAIFKGGTSLTKAYGIGARFSEDIDVAIAEAWTLSGNQLKNLIRRTSKNMTAGLEELVIPGMTSKGSHYHKAFYTYPRAIDTEQVGAIRAGQLLVEINSFANPYPFERRSLCSFLTEFLQATGNNRMIEEYGMQPFEVNVLDRRRTLTEKLVSLIRCSLANLYMPQLTAKIRHFYDLHHLLKDEECLTYLHSDAFPEDFRSLLEHDRQSFDKPEGWRDRRLEESPLMTDLPQVWGNLQTVYMGELPDLAYRAIPAPSDVEESIRRLMALLREFGSGL
;
A
#
# COMPACT_ATOMS: atom_id res chain seq x y z
N MET A 1 -13.78 6.88 -14.91
CA MET A 1 -12.84 8.02 -14.90
C MET A 1 -12.21 8.21 -16.27
N ARG A 2 -12.53 9.32 -16.94
CA ARG A 2 -12.17 9.62 -18.35
C ARG A 2 -11.61 11.02 -18.59
N LEU A 3 -11.34 11.81 -17.55
CA LEU A 3 -10.83 13.18 -17.70
C LEU A 3 -9.54 13.26 -18.53
N HIS A 4 -8.65 12.27 -18.41
CA HIS A 4 -7.44 12.12 -19.23
C HIS A 4 -7.68 12.07 -20.75
N GLU A 5 -8.91 11.81 -21.23
CA GLU A 5 -9.26 11.86 -22.65
C GLU A 5 -9.25 13.30 -23.20
N ASN A 6 -9.44 14.30 -22.32
CA ASN A 6 -9.23 15.72 -22.63
C ASN A 6 -7.90 16.18 -22.02
N GLN A 7 -6.81 16.05 -22.77
CA GLN A 7 -5.45 16.27 -22.27
C GLN A 7 -5.23 17.65 -21.65
N GLN A 8 -5.73 18.71 -22.30
CA GLN A 8 -5.57 20.08 -21.80
C GLN A 8 -6.33 20.25 -20.48
N LEU A 9 -7.61 19.86 -20.45
CA LEU A 9 -8.41 19.98 -19.23
C LEU A 9 -7.85 19.15 -18.09
N PHE A 10 -7.32 17.96 -18.37
CA PHE A 10 -6.68 17.12 -17.38
C PHE A 10 -5.42 17.77 -16.79
N ALA A 11 -4.56 18.34 -17.64
CA ALA A 11 -3.39 19.09 -17.20
C ALA A 11 -3.79 20.31 -16.35
N ASP A 12 -4.73 21.14 -16.84
CA ASP A 12 -5.21 22.33 -16.12
C ASP A 12 -5.80 21.98 -14.75
N ALA A 13 -6.56 20.89 -14.67
CA ALA A 13 -7.17 20.43 -13.43
C ALA A 13 -6.11 19.90 -12.44
N ILE A 14 -5.07 19.20 -12.92
CA ILE A 14 -3.94 18.78 -12.09
C ILE A 14 -3.19 19.99 -11.54
N GLU A 15 -2.86 20.97 -12.38
CA GLU A 15 -2.16 22.18 -11.95
C GLU A 15 -2.98 23.00 -10.95
N ALA A 16 -4.28 23.15 -11.19
CA ALA A 16 -5.18 23.84 -10.27
C ALA A 16 -5.26 23.12 -8.91
N ALA A 17 -5.40 21.79 -8.92
CA ALA A 17 -5.43 20.99 -7.71
C ALA A 17 -4.07 20.99 -6.96
N ALA A 18 -2.95 21.16 -7.67
CA ALA A 18 -1.62 21.15 -7.07
C ALA A 18 -1.26 22.44 -6.32
N ARG A 19 -2.00 23.53 -6.55
CA ARG A 19 -1.74 24.83 -5.90
C ARG A 19 -1.75 24.72 -4.37
N PRO A 20 -1.05 25.62 -3.65
CA PRO A 20 -1.16 25.72 -2.21
C PRO A 20 -2.60 25.83 -1.72
N VAL A 21 -2.89 25.34 -0.52
CA VAL A 21 -4.23 25.37 0.08
C VAL A 21 -4.78 26.80 0.17
N GLN A 22 -3.93 27.78 0.50
CA GLN A 22 -4.29 29.19 0.54
C GLN A 22 -4.73 29.78 -0.81
N ASP A 23 -4.34 29.15 -1.92
CA ASP A 23 -4.68 29.53 -3.28
C ASP A 23 -5.84 28.66 -3.85
N GLY A 24 -6.49 27.89 -2.97
CA GLY A 24 -7.65 27.06 -3.31
C GLY A 24 -7.31 25.66 -3.84
N GLY A 25 -6.04 25.26 -3.86
CA GLY A 25 -5.63 23.89 -4.23
C GLY A 25 -5.53 22.94 -3.03
N LEU A 26 -4.88 21.79 -3.23
CA LEU A 26 -4.67 20.76 -2.21
C LEU A 26 -3.31 20.88 -1.51
N GLY A 27 -2.38 21.66 -2.04
CA GLY A 27 -0.99 21.69 -1.58
C GLY A 27 -0.23 20.37 -1.81
N ILE A 28 -0.67 19.57 -2.78
CA ILE A 28 -0.10 18.27 -3.13
C ILE A 28 0.67 18.41 -4.46
N LYS A 29 1.84 17.76 -4.57
CA LYS A 29 2.63 17.76 -5.82
C LYS A 29 1.78 17.24 -7.00
N SER A 30 1.84 17.91 -8.14
CA SER A 30 1.10 17.53 -9.36
C SER A 30 1.32 16.07 -9.78
N ILE A 31 2.56 15.57 -9.68
CA ILE A 31 2.89 14.17 -9.93
C ILE A 31 2.10 13.18 -9.05
N PHE A 32 1.77 13.54 -7.81
CA PHE A 32 0.96 12.67 -6.93
C PHE A 32 -0.51 12.71 -7.34
N ILE A 33 -1.03 13.89 -7.68
CA ILE A 33 -2.41 14.06 -8.13
C ILE A 33 -2.65 13.27 -9.42
N GLU A 34 -1.72 13.36 -10.37
CA GLU A 34 -1.78 12.63 -11.62
C GLU A 34 -1.70 11.11 -11.40
N LYS A 35 -0.71 10.64 -10.63
CA LYS A 35 -0.58 9.21 -10.34
C LYS A 35 -1.79 8.66 -9.60
N ASP A 36 -2.28 9.41 -8.62
CA ASP A 36 -3.46 9.03 -7.86
C ASP A 36 -4.69 8.87 -8.75
N TYR A 37 -4.86 9.77 -9.73
CA TYR A 37 -5.93 9.64 -10.72
C TYR A 37 -5.85 8.31 -11.48
N TRP A 38 -4.65 7.90 -11.92
CA TRP A 38 -4.46 6.64 -12.64
C TRP A 38 -4.61 5.40 -11.74
N ILE A 39 -4.21 5.49 -10.47
CA ILE A 39 -4.45 4.46 -9.45
C ILE A 39 -5.96 4.28 -9.23
N CYS A 40 -6.69 5.37 -8.97
CA CYS A 40 -8.14 5.34 -8.78
C CYS A 40 -8.87 4.83 -10.03
N ARG A 41 -8.43 5.21 -11.24
CA ARG A 41 -9.01 4.66 -12.48
C ARG A 41 -8.85 3.15 -12.55
N SER A 42 -7.66 2.65 -12.23
CA SER A 42 -7.36 1.22 -12.26
C SER A 42 -8.17 0.43 -11.23
N LEU A 43 -8.31 0.97 -10.01
CA LEU A 43 -9.16 0.40 -8.95
C LEU A 43 -10.66 0.46 -9.28
N SER A 44 -11.14 1.53 -9.93
CA SER A 44 -12.52 1.64 -10.39
C SER A 44 -12.85 0.59 -11.46
N LEU A 45 -11.92 0.35 -12.40
CA LEU A 45 -12.02 -0.72 -13.39
C LEU A 45 -11.93 -2.11 -12.76
N MET A 46 -11.11 -2.28 -11.72
CA MET A 46 -11.07 -3.50 -10.91
C MET A 46 -12.45 -3.81 -10.32
N ALA A 47 -13.03 -2.84 -9.61
CA ALA A 47 -14.32 -2.97 -8.93
C ALA A 47 -15.44 -3.32 -9.91
N THR A 48 -15.48 -2.62 -11.05
CA THR A 48 -16.47 -2.86 -12.11
C THR A 48 -16.32 -4.25 -12.73
N GLY A 49 -15.08 -4.75 -12.84
CA GLY A 49 -14.75 -6.04 -13.43
C GLY A 49 -14.88 -7.24 -12.47
N ASP A 50 -14.92 -7.01 -11.16
CA ASP A 50 -14.88 -8.04 -10.12
C ASP A 50 -16.28 -8.50 -9.70
N LYS A 51 -16.92 -9.27 -10.60
CA LYS A 51 -18.30 -9.75 -10.40
C LYS A 51 -18.49 -10.66 -9.18
N ASP A 52 -17.43 -11.36 -8.78
CA ASP A 52 -17.46 -12.35 -7.70
C ASP A 52 -16.96 -11.78 -6.36
N ASN A 53 -16.67 -10.47 -6.29
CA ASN A 53 -16.14 -9.79 -5.10
C ASN A 53 -14.85 -10.44 -4.55
N ARG A 54 -13.97 -10.94 -5.42
CA ARG A 54 -12.75 -11.67 -5.04
C ARG A 54 -11.51 -10.78 -4.99
N ALA A 55 -11.54 -9.59 -5.59
CA ALA A 55 -10.40 -8.68 -5.63
C ALA A 55 -10.39 -7.79 -4.38
N ILE A 56 -9.42 -8.00 -3.50
CA ILE A 56 -9.25 -7.27 -2.25
C ILE A 56 -8.05 -6.32 -2.37
N PHE A 57 -8.30 -5.01 -2.34
CA PHE A 57 -7.26 -4.00 -2.34
C PHE A 57 -6.55 -3.98 -0.99
N LYS A 58 -5.20 -3.96 -0.98
CA LYS A 58 -4.39 -4.03 0.23
C LYS A 58 -3.14 -3.16 0.14
N GLY A 59 -2.25 -3.29 1.13
CA GLY A 59 -0.93 -2.66 1.12
C GLY A 59 -0.94 -1.20 1.56
N GLY A 60 0.19 -0.50 1.35
CA GLY A 60 0.38 0.87 1.82
C GLY A 60 -0.58 1.87 1.18
N THR A 61 -0.93 1.66 -0.09
CA THR A 61 -1.85 2.53 -0.84
C THR A 61 -3.27 2.44 -0.29
N SER A 62 -3.69 1.26 0.20
CA SER A 62 -5.00 1.09 0.84
C SER A 62 -5.14 1.85 2.16
N LEU A 63 -4.06 1.95 2.95
CA LEU A 63 -4.09 2.68 4.22
C LEU A 63 -4.42 4.16 4.03
N THR A 64 -3.77 4.81 3.07
CA THR A 64 -4.00 6.23 2.81
C THR A 64 -5.31 6.46 2.06
N LYS A 65 -5.62 5.65 1.05
CA LYS A 65 -6.80 5.88 0.18
C LYS A 65 -8.12 5.46 0.82
N ALA A 66 -8.17 4.33 1.53
CA ALA A 66 -9.42 3.80 2.08
C ALA A 66 -9.69 4.23 3.53
N TYR A 67 -8.61 4.48 4.29
CA TYR A 67 -8.70 4.76 5.72
C TYR A 67 -8.21 6.15 6.10
N GLY A 68 -7.56 6.89 5.20
CA GLY A 68 -6.97 8.19 5.53
C GLY A 68 -5.83 8.09 6.55
N ILE A 69 -5.24 6.91 6.71
CA ILE A 69 -4.18 6.65 7.70
C ILE A 69 -2.83 7.00 7.08
N GLY A 70 -2.15 7.98 7.68
CA GLY A 70 -0.90 8.54 7.18
C GLY A 70 -1.09 9.51 6.02
N ALA A 71 0.02 10.01 5.49
CA ALA A 71 0.04 11.05 4.46
C ALA A 71 1.26 10.95 3.53
N ARG A 72 1.70 9.72 3.26
CA ARG A 72 2.71 9.43 2.24
C ARG A 72 2.07 8.88 0.98
N PHE A 73 2.62 9.25 -0.16
CA PHE A 73 2.24 8.66 -1.44
C PHE A 73 2.74 7.21 -1.53
N SER A 74 1.95 6.36 -2.17
CA SER A 74 2.27 4.97 -2.45
C SER A 74 1.80 4.69 -3.86
N GLU A 75 2.75 4.33 -4.74
CA GLU A 75 2.51 4.20 -6.18
C GLU A 75 2.01 2.82 -6.60
N ASP A 76 2.08 1.84 -5.68
CA ASP A 76 1.79 0.44 -5.96
C ASP A 76 0.31 0.13 -5.79
N ILE A 77 -0.25 -0.69 -6.68
CA ILE A 77 -1.59 -1.24 -6.56
C ILE A 77 -1.47 -2.71 -6.18
N ASP A 78 -1.64 -3.00 -4.89
CA ASP A 78 -1.59 -4.37 -4.35
C ASP A 78 -3.00 -4.95 -4.20
N VAL A 79 -3.24 -6.10 -4.84
CA VAL A 79 -4.51 -6.81 -4.80
C VAL A 79 -4.28 -8.26 -4.38
N ALA A 80 -5.10 -8.74 -3.43
CA ALA A 80 -5.20 -10.16 -3.12
C ALA A 80 -6.49 -10.74 -3.72
N ILE A 81 -6.41 -11.99 -4.18
CA ILE A 81 -7.58 -12.76 -4.61
C ILE A 81 -8.10 -13.56 -3.41
N ALA A 82 -9.21 -13.10 -2.82
CA ALA A 82 -10.01 -13.90 -1.91
C ALA A 82 -10.55 -15.12 -2.66
N GLU A 83 -10.91 -16.19 -1.95
CA GLU A 83 -11.55 -17.31 -2.64
C GLU A 83 -10.61 -18.32 -3.29
N ALA A 84 -9.30 -18.09 -3.31
CA ALA A 84 -8.41 -18.73 -4.28
C ALA A 84 -8.41 -20.27 -4.22
N TRP A 85 -8.59 -20.86 -3.03
CA TRP A 85 -8.65 -22.31 -2.79
C TRP A 85 -9.91 -22.97 -3.37
N THR A 86 -10.96 -22.20 -3.69
CA THR A 86 -12.17 -22.70 -4.34
C THR A 86 -12.03 -22.79 -5.86
N LEU A 87 -10.91 -22.36 -6.42
CA LEU A 87 -10.66 -22.30 -7.86
C LEU A 87 -9.60 -23.32 -8.26
N SER A 88 -9.81 -23.98 -9.40
CA SER A 88 -8.73 -24.74 -10.05
C SER A 88 -7.61 -23.80 -10.50
N GLY A 89 -6.39 -24.31 -10.66
CA GLY A 89 -5.23 -23.51 -11.09
C GLY A 89 -5.47 -22.74 -12.39
N ASN A 90 -6.21 -23.31 -13.35
CA ASN A 90 -6.58 -22.62 -14.59
C ASN A 90 -7.62 -21.52 -14.38
N GLN A 91 -8.61 -21.73 -13.51
CA GLN A 91 -9.59 -20.70 -13.15
C GLN A 91 -8.92 -19.53 -12.45
N LEU A 92 -8.03 -19.80 -11.48
CA LEU A 92 -7.29 -18.79 -10.73
C LEU A 92 -6.37 -17.96 -11.64
N LYS A 93 -5.57 -18.62 -12.48
CA LYS A 93 -4.72 -17.95 -13.48
C LYS A 93 -5.54 -17.05 -14.41
N ASN A 94 -6.69 -17.51 -14.87
CA ASN A 94 -7.59 -16.73 -15.72
C ASN A 94 -8.27 -15.58 -14.98
N LEU A 95 -8.59 -15.74 -13.69
CA LEU A 95 -9.10 -14.65 -12.86
C LEU A 95 -8.04 -13.56 -12.72
N ILE A 96 -6.83 -13.88 -12.24
CA ILE A 96 -5.72 -12.92 -12.08
C ILE A 96 -5.46 -12.17 -13.39
N ARG A 97 -5.35 -12.89 -14.52
CA ARG A 97 -5.11 -12.28 -15.83
C ARG A 97 -6.25 -11.35 -16.27
N ARG A 98 -7.51 -11.74 -16.04
CA ARG A 98 -8.67 -10.90 -16.39
C ARG A 98 -8.73 -9.66 -15.50
N THR A 99 -8.52 -9.81 -14.19
CA THR A 99 -8.48 -8.70 -13.24
C THR A 99 -7.40 -7.70 -13.63
N SER A 100 -6.17 -8.14 -13.87
CA SER A 100 -5.09 -7.27 -14.35
C SER A 100 -5.46 -6.57 -15.66
N LYS A 101 -5.93 -7.32 -16.68
CA LYS A 101 -6.30 -6.74 -17.97
C LYS A 101 -7.40 -5.67 -17.85
N ASN A 102 -8.38 -5.88 -16.98
CA ASN A 102 -9.46 -4.92 -16.74
C ASN A 102 -8.92 -3.65 -16.08
N MET A 103 -8.11 -3.80 -15.02
CA MET A 103 -7.50 -2.68 -14.28
C MET A 103 -6.66 -1.79 -15.19
N THR A 104 -5.92 -2.38 -16.11
CA THR A 104 -4.94 -1.67 -16.94
C THR A 104 -5.44 -1.39 -18.35
N ALA A 105 -6.77 -1.32 -18.53
CA ALA A 105 -7.36 -1.06 -19.85
C ALA A 105 -6.89 0.30 -20.40
N GLY A 106 -6.27 0.29 -21.58
CA GLY A 106 -5.71 1.48 -22.22
C GLY A 106 -4.33 1.90 -21.70
N LEU A 107 -3.68 1.09 -20.86
CA LEU A 107 -2.29 1.30 -20.45
C LEU A 107 -1.37 0.34 -21.23
N GLU A 108 -0.13 0.75 -21.46
CA GLU A 108 0.88 -0.07 -22.12
C GLU A 108 1.73 -0.80 -21.07
N GLU A 109 1.95 -2.10 -21.25
CA GLU A 109 2.79 -2.85 -20.32
C GLU A 109 4.28 -2.59 -20.60
N LEU A 110 5.02 -2.25 -19.54
CA LEU A 110 6.47 -2.14 -19.55
C LEU A 110 7.09 -3.39 -18.92
N VAL A 111 7.75 -4.21 -19.75
CA VAL A 111 8.44 -5.41 -19.28
C VAL A 111 9.83 -5.03 -18.76
N ILE A 112 10.05 -5.14 -17.45
CA ILE A 112 11.33 -4.87 -16.79
C ILE A 112 11.96 -6.21 -16.38
N PRO A 113 13.06 -6.66 -17.02
CA PRO A 113 13.73 -7.91 -16.67
C PRO A 113 14.05 -8.01 -15.18
N GLY A 114 13.68 -9.13 -14.55
CA GLY A 114 13.91 -9.38 -13.12
C GLY A 114 12.94 -8.68 -12.17
N MET A 115 12.13 -7.71 -12.64
CA MET A 115 11.11 -7.03 -11.83
C MET A 115 9.68 -7.40 -12.25
N THR A 116 9.44 -7.56 -13.55
CA THR A 116 8.18 -8.09 -14.09
C THR A 116 8.14 -9.60 -13.91
N SER A 117 7.09 -10.11 -13.29
CA SER A 117 6.98 -11.52 -12.96
C SER A 117 5.52 -11.97 -12.98
N LYS A 118 5.19 -13.03 -13.71
CA LYS A 118 3.82 -13.51 -13.90
C LYS A 118 3.76 -15.02 -13.77
N GLY A 119 2.83 -15.52 -12.96
CA GLY A 119 2.63 -16.94 -12.71
C GLY A 119 1.16 -17.30 -12.53
N SER A 120 0.89 -18.54 -12.13
CA SER A 120 -0.48 -19.02 -11.89
C SER A 120 -1.14 -18.41 -10.66
N HIS A 121 -0.33 -18.02 -9.66
CA HIS A 121 -0.78 -17.52 -8.37
C HIS A 121 -0.46 -16.05 -8.12
N TYR A 122 0.27 -15.40 -9.04
CA TYR A 122 0.72 -14.03 -8.88
C TYR A 122 0.92 -13.33 -10.22
N HIS A 123 0.82 -12.02 -10.21
CA HIS A 123 1.07 -11.12 -11.34
C HIS A 123 1.69 -9.84 -10.81
N LYS A 124 2.89 -9.52 -11.24
CA LYS A 124 3.62 -8.28 -10.94
C LYS A 124 4.07 -7.68 -12.26
N ALA A 125 3.50 -6.54 -12.64
CA ALA A 125 3.81 -5.90 -13.91
C ALA A 125 3.74 -4.37 -13.80
N PHE A 126 4.56 -3.71 -14.63
CA PHE A 126 4.63 -2.26 -14.73
C PHE A 126 3.85 -1.80 -15.96
N TYR A 127 3.19 -0.67 -15.85
CA TYR A 127 2.40 -0.09 -16.93
C TYR A 127 2.71 1.39 -17.07
N THR A 128 2.77 1.89 -18.30
CA THR A 128 2.90 3.31 -18.59
C THR A 128 1.53 3.93 -18.84
N TYR A 129 1.38 5.19 -18.42
CA TYR A 129 0.22 6.01 -18.73
C TYR A 129 0.64 7.31 -19.42
N PRO A 130 -0.22 7.92 -20.25
CA PRO A 130 0.06 9.22 -20.87
C PRO A 130 0.23 10.30 -19.80
N ARG A 131 1.40 10.96 -19.81
CA ARG A 131 1.69 12.05 -18.86
C ARG A 131 1.01 13.34 -19.31
N ALA A 132 0.27 13.97 -18.41
CA ALA A 132 -0.36 15.27 -18.61
C ALA A 132 0.55 16.42 -18.22
N ILE A 133 1.40 16.23 -17.21
CA ILE A 133 2.36 17.23 -16.73
C ILE A 133 3.77 16.70 -16.94
N ASP A 134 4.63 17.51 -17.58
CA ASP A 134 6.06 17.19 -17.70
C ASP A 134 6.81 17.63 -16.43
N THR A 135 6.59 16.89 -15.35
CA THR A 135 7.39 17.04 -14.12
C THR A 135 8.57 16.10 -14.13
N GLU A 136 9.73 16.61 -13.71
CA GLU A 136 10.92 15.80 -13.41
C GLU A 136 10.59 14.74 -12.35
N GLN A 137 11.31 13.60 -12.39
CA GLN A 137 11.17 12.56 -11.37
C GLN A 137 11.50 13.14 -9.99
N VAL A 138 10.62 12.89 -9.01
CA VAL A 138 10.80 13.31 -7.63
C VAL A 138 11.18 12.10 -6.78
N GLY A 139 12.43 12.04 -6.34
CA GLY A 139 12.93 11.01 -5.42
C GLY A 139 12.66 9.59 -5.93
N ALA A 140 12.02 8.77 -5.09
CA ALA A 140 11.72 7.37 -5.39
C ALA A 140 10.51 7.12 -6.31
N ILE A 141 9.79 8.17 -6.75
CA ILE A 141 8.52 8.01 -7.50
C ILE A 141 8.78 7.96 -9.00
N ARG A 142 8.28 6.89 -9.64
CA ARG A 142 8.48 6.66 -11.08
C ARG A 142 7.43 7.37 -11.93
N ALA A 143 7.68 8.62 -12.33
CA ALA A 143 6.77 9.39 -13.17
C ALA A 143 6.29 8.58 -14.41
N GLY A 144 4.99 8.63 -14.72
CA GLY A 144 4.42 7.95 -15.89
C GLY A 144 4.27 6.44 -15.77
N GLN A 145 4.51 5.85 -14.60
CA GLN A 145 4.45 4.39 -14.39
C GLN A 145 3.54 4.01 -13.22
N LEU A 146 2.83 2.88 -13.37
CA LEU A 146 2.10 2.17 -12.32
C LEU A 146 2.66 0.77 -12.13
N LEU A 147 2.73 0.33 -10.88
CA LEU A 147 2.98 -1.06 -10.54
C LEU A 147 1.66 -1.72 -10.12
N VAL A 148 1.28 -2.79 -10.81
CA VAL A 148 0.13 -3.63 -10.43
C VAL A 148 0.63 -4.98 -9.96
N GLU A 149 0.32 -5.29 -8.70
CA GLU A 149 0.60 -6.57 -8.06
C GLU A 149 -0.72 -7.26 -7.69
N ILE A 150 -0.95 -8.46 -8.21
CA ILE A 150 -2.09 -9.32 -7.85
C ILE A 150 -1.53 -10.64 -7.36
N ASN A 151 -1.91 -11.08 -6.17
CA ASN A 151 -1.50 -12.37 -5.63
C ASN A 151 -2.67 -13.17 -5.05
N SER A 152 -2.45 -14.47 -4.86
CA SER A 152 -3.43 -15.41 -4.29
C SER A 152 -2.87 -16.23 -3.14
N PHE A 153 -1.71 -15.82 -2.62
CA PHE A 153 -1.05 -16.49 -1.50
C PHE A 153 -1.58 -16.02 -0.14
N ALA A 154 -2.14 -14.80 -0.08
CA ALA A 154 -2.70 -14.28 1.14
C ALA A 154 -4.09 -14.87 1.41
N ASN A 155 -4.43 -15.00 2.69
CA ASN A 155 -5.82 -15.08 3.14
C ASN A 155 -6.27 -13.63 3.48
N PRO A 156 -6.93 -12.90 2.56
CA PRO A 156 -7.14 -11.46 2.70
C PRO A 156 -8.40 -11.16 3.54
N TYR A 157 -8.47 -11.73 4.74
CA TYR A 157 -9.57 -11.55 5.68
C TYR A 157 -9.07 -11.01 7.04
N PRO A 158 -9.90 -10.24 7.75
CA PRO A 158 -11.15 -9.66 7.26
C PRO A 158 -10.90 -8.55 6.23
N PHE A 159 -11.91 -8.24 5.43
CA PHE A 159 -11.94 -7.10 4.52
C PHE A 159 -13.27 -6.36 4.67
N GLU A 160 -13.29 -5.09 4.31
CA GLU A 160 -14.46 -4.24 4.38
C GLU A 160 -14.65 -3.47 3.06
N ARG A 161 -15.91 -3.16 2.74
CA ARG A 161 -16.22 -2.35 1.56
C ARG A 161 -15.99 -0.88 1.90
N ARG A 162 -15.17 -0.20 1.11
CA ARG A 162 -14.82 1.22 1.31
C ARG A 162 -15.02 2.02 0.04
N SER A 163 -15.50 3.25 0.20
CA SER A 163 -15.59 4.23 -0.87
C SER A 163 -14.25 4.91 -1.08
N LEU A 164 -13.78 4.96 -2.33
CA LEU A 164 -12.56 5.65 -2.75
C LEU A 164 -12.90 6.79 -3.71
N CYS A 165 -12.06 7.82 -3.69
CA CYS A 165 -12.04 8.86 -4.70
C CYS A 165 -10.60 9.34 -4.95
N SER A 166 -10.36 9.96 -6.10
CA SER A 166 -9.05 10.54 -6.39
C SER A 166 -8.91 11.93 -5.80
N PHE A 167 -7.67 12.39 -5.56
CA PHE A 167 -7.37 13.77 -5.17
C PHE A 167 -8.00 14.78 -6.12
N LEU A 168 -7.98 14.49 -7.43
CA LEU A 168 -8.62 15.36 -8.40
C LEU A 168 -10.14 15.43 -8.23
N THR A 169 -10.77 14.32 -7.85
CA THR A 169 -12.19 14.29 -7.49
C THR A 169 -12.45 15.10 -6.22
N GLU A 170 -11.66 14.93 -5.17
CA GLU A 170 -11.75 15.69 -3.93
C GLU A 170 -11.66 17.21 -4.19
N PHE A 171 -10.69 17.61 -5.01
CA PHE A 171 -10.53 19.01 -5.43
C PHE A 171 -11.76 19.53 -6.19
N LEU A 172 -12.27 18.78 -7.17
CA LEU A 172 -13.44 19.18 -7.94
C LEU A 172 -14.69 19.29 -7.07
N GLN A 173 -14.86 18.42 -6.08
CA GLN A 173 -15.95 18.50 -5.10
C GLN A 173 -15.81 19.75 -4.22
N ALA A 174 -14.62 19.98 -3.66
CA ALA A 174 -14.33 21.12 -2.79
C ALA A 174 -14.52 22.47 -3.49
N THR A 175 -14.32 22.51 -4.81
CA THR A 175 -14.47 23.71 -5.65
C THR A 175 -15.83 23.83 -6.34
N GLY A 176 -16.77 22.92 -6.06
CA GLY A 176 -18.14 22.97 -6.62
C GLY A 176 -18.27 22.52 -8.08
N ASN A 177 -17.24 21.89 -8.66
CA ASN A 177 -17.17 21.45 -10.05
C ASN A 177 -17.84 20.08 -10.28
N ASN A 178 -19.01 19.84 -9.68
CA ASN A 178 -19.72 18.55 -9.72
C ASN A 178 -20.10 18.10 -11.15
N ARG A 179 -20.36 19.05 -12.06
CA ARG A 179 -20.66 18.74 -13.47
C ARG A 179 -19.50 18.01 -14.15
N MET A 180 -18.26 18.41 -13.86
CA MET A 180 -17.06 17.76 -14.41
C MET A 180 -16.91 16.34 -13.88
N ILE A 181 -17.24 16.14 -12.60
CA ILE A 181 -17.23 14.80 -11.98
C ILE A 181 -18.21 13.88 -12.70
N GLU A 182 -19.42 14.36 -12.99
CA GLU A 182 -20.45 13.61 -13.70
C GLU A 182 -20.04 13.29 -15.14
N GLU A 183 -19.64 14.30 -15.90
CA GLU A 183 -19.26 14.20 -17.32
C GLU A 183 -18.13 13.18 -17.55
N TYR A 184 -17.08 13.25 -16.72
CA TYR A 184 -15.90 12.41 -16.86
C TYR A 184 -15.95 11.11 -16.03
N GLY A 185 -17.07 10.83 -15.37
CA GLY A 185 -17.27 9.62 -14.59
C GLY A 185 -16.24 9.47 -13.47
N MET A 186 -16.07 10.52 -12.67
CA MET A 186 -15.11 10.60 -11.56
C MET A 186 -15.77 10.48 -10.19
N GLN A 187 -17.02 10.00 -10.12
CA GLN A 187 -17.70 9.79 -8.85
C GLN A 187 -16.91 8.82 -7.95
N PRO A 188 -17.03 8.95 -6.62
CA PRO A 188 -16.52 7.94 -5.70
C PRO A 188 -17.04 6.54 -6.05
N PHE A 189 -16.20 5.52 -5.85
CA PHE A 189 -16.51 4.14 -6.17
C PHE A 189 -16.16 3.21 -5.02
N GLU A 190 -16.85 2.08 -4.90
CA GLU A 190 -16.61 1.12 -3.82
C GLU A 190 -15.64 0.02 -4.24
N VAL A 191 -14.77 -0.38 -3.31
CA VAL A 191 -13.89 -1.56 -3.43
C VAL A 191 -13.88 -2.34 -2.13
N ASN A 192 -13.58 -3.63 -2.21
CA ASN A 192 -13.22 -4.41 -1.02
C ASN A 192 -11.77 -4.08 -0.64
N VAL A 193 -11.55 -3.74 0.63
CA VAL A 193 -10.26 -3.33 1.16
C VAL A 193 -9.89 -4.18 2.36
N LEU A 194 -8.65 -4.67 2.39
CA LEU A 194 -8.12 -5.42 3.52
C LEU A 194 -8.19 -4.58 4.79
N ASP A 195 -8.62 -5.18 5.89
CA ASP A 195 -8.77 -4.49 7.16
C ASP A 195 -7.44 -3.85 7.63
N ARG A 196 -7.52 -2.65 8.22
CA ARG A 196 -6.36 -1.91 8.75
C ARG A 196 -5.61 -2.68 9.85
N ARG A 197 -6.33 -3.45 10.68
CA ARG A 197 -5.76 -4.34 11.71
C ARG A 197 -4.98 -5.48 11.07
N ARG A 198 -5.54 -6.12 10.04
CA ARG A 198 -4.83 -7.15 9.28
C ARG A 198 -3.58 -6.58 8.60
N THR A 199 -3.67 -5.38 8.04
CA THR A 199 -2.54 -4.68 7.42
C THR A 199 -1.44 -4.35 8.44
N LEU A 200 -1.81 -3.96 9.66
CA LEU A 200 -0.90 -3.78 10.79
C LEU A 200 -0.13 -5.08 11.07
N THR A 201 -0.85 -6.20 11.26
CA THR A 201 -0.26 -7.50 11.56
C THR A 201 0.66 -7.98 10.43
N GLU A 202 0.25 -7.83 9.16
CA GLU A 202 1.09 -8.15 7.98
C GLU A 202 2.40 -7.36 7.96
N LYS A 203 2.36 -6.07 8.32
CA LYS A 203 3.55 -5.22 8.39
C LYS A 203 4.47 -5.62 9.54
N LEU A 204 3.93 -5.96 10.70
CA LEU A 204 4.71 -6.47 11.83
C LEU A 204 5.42 -7.77 11.49
N VAL A 205 4.69 -8.78 11.00
CA VAL A 205 5.28 -10.07 10.59
C VAL A 205 6.34 -9.86 9.52
N SER A 206 6.08 -9.01 8.52
CA SER A 206 7.08 -8.69 7.49
C SER A 206 8.34 -8.03 8.07
N LEU A 207 8.22 -7.11 9.04
CA LEU A 207 9.39 -6.48 9.66
C LEU A 207 10.19 -7.47 10.49
N ILE A 208 9.51 -8.30 11.29
CA ILE A 208 10.19 -9.33 12.08
C ILE A 208 10.94 -10.30 11.17
N ARG A 209 10.28 -10.82 10.13
CA ARG A 209 10.94 -11.70 9.15
C ARG A 209 12.19 -11.07 8.56
N CYS A 210 12.09 -9.82 8.09
CA CYS A 210 13.24 -9.12 7.50
C CYS A 210 14.35 -8.85 8.53
N SER A 211 14.00 -8.61 9.79
CA SER A 211 14.96 -8.39 10.87
C SER A 211 15.79 -9.62 11.23
N LEU A 212 15.24 -10.83 11.00
CA LEU A 212 15.91 -12.10 11.34
C LEU A 212 16.83 -12.62 10.23
N ALA A 213 17.01 -11.86 9.16
CA ALA A 213 17.96 -12.21 8.12
C ALA A 213 19.41 -11.99 8.58
N ASN A 214 20.33 -12.83 8.10
CA ASN A 214 21.77 -12.66 8.34
C ASN A 214 22.26 -11.25 7.96
N LEU A 215 21.74 -10.70 6.86
CA LEU A 215 21.93 -9.32 6.43
C LEU A 215 20.59 -8.57 6.52
N TYR A 216 20.16 -8.25 7.74
CA TYR A 216 18.86 -7.62 7.98
C TYR A 216 18.80 -6.14 7.58
N MET A 217 19.90 -5.39 7.67
CA MET A 217 19.88 -3.94 7.40
C MET A 217 19.36 -3.59 5.99
N PRO A 218 19.83 -4.20 4.89
CA PRO A 218 19.25 -3.97 3.56
C PRO A 218 17.76 -4.35 3.46
N GLN A 219 17.33 -5.40 4.16
CA GLN A 219 15.93 -5.83 4.13
C GLN A 219 15.02 -4.85 4.88
N LEU A 220 15.45 -4.36 6.04
CA LEU A 220 14.72 -3.36 6.81
C LEU A 220 14.71 -2.01 6.08
N THR A 221 15.81 -1.62 5.44
CA THR A 221 15.87 -0.45 4.56
C THR A 221 14.83 -0.54 3.44
N ALA A 222 14.69 -1.69 2.77
CA ALA A 222 13.66 -1.91 1.76
C ALA A 222 12.21 -1.86 2.30
N LYS A 223 12.05 -1.91 3.63
CA LYS A 223 10.78 -1.83 4.35
C LYS A 223 10.65 -0.55 5.17
N ILE A 224 11.45 0.50 4.90
CA ILE A 224 11.46 1.71 5.73
C ILE A 224 10.08 2.36 5.87
N ARG A 225 9.26 2.30 4.82
CA ARG A 225 7.88 2.79 4.80
C ARG A 225 6.96 2.06 5.78
N HIS A 226 7.27 0.82 6.17
CA HIS A 226 6.50 0.09 7.18
C HIS A 226 6.63 0.73 8.57
N PHE A 227 7.78 1.32 8.90
CA PHE A 227 7.96 2.02 10.17
C PHE A 227 7.02 3.24 10.27
N TYR A 228 6.93 4.01 9.18
CA TYR A 228 5.96 5.10 9.05
C TYR A 228 4.51 4.61 9.17
N ASP A 229 4.16 3.56 8.43
CA ASP A 229 2.79 3.03 8.42
C ASP A 229 2.36 2.53 9.80
N LEU A 230 3.25 1.78 10.49
CA LEU A 230 2.98 1.26 11.83
C LEU A 230 2.82 2.38 12.87
N HIS A 231 3.62 3.44 12.78
CA HIS A 231 3.45 4.62 13.62
C HIS A 231 2.05 5.24 13.48
N HIS A 232 1.56 5.37 12.25
CA HIS A 232 0.22 5.92 12.00
C HIS A 232 -0.90 4.94 12.39
N LEU A 233 -0.71 3.64 12.15
CA LEU A 233 -1.65 2.61 12.58
C LEU A 233 -1.78 2.53 14.10
N LEU A 234 -0.71 2.78 14.86
CA LEU A 234 -0.77 2.87 16.32
C LEU A 234 -1.58 4.07 16.84
N LYS A 235 -1.77 5.10 16.01
CA LYS A 235 -2.57 6.29 16.33
C LYS A 235 -4.04 6.14 15.93
N ASP A 236 -4.37 5.09 15.19
CA ASP A 236 -5.74 4.75 14.85
C ASP A 236 -6.41 4.02 16.04
N GLU A 237 -7.58 4.52 16.46
CA GLU A 237 -8.25 4.04 17.67
C GLU A 237 -8.65 2.56 17.57
N GLU A 238 -9.05 2.10 16.39
CA GLU A 238 -9.47 0.71 16.20
C GLU A 238 -8.29 -0.25 16.17
N CYS A 239 -7.19 0.14 15.51
CA CYS A 239 -5.94 -0.60 15.58
C CYS A 239 -5.39 -0.67 17.01
N LEU A 240 -5.42 0.44 17.76
CA LEU A 240 -4.96 0.45 19.15
C LEU A 240 -5.85 -0.44 20.04
N THR A 241 -7.17 -0.35 19.88
CA THR A 241 -8.11 -1.22 20.60
C THR A 241 -7.88 -2.69 20.27
N TYR A 242 -7.65 -3.00 18.99
CA TYR A 242 -7.35 -4.36 18.53
C TYR A 242 -6.06 -4.91 19.13
N LEU A 243 -4.98 -4.12 19.17
CA LEU A 243 -3.70 -4.53 19.75
C LEU A 243 -3.79 -4.92 21.23
N HIS A 244 -4.75 -4.34 21.96
CA HIS A 244 -5.03 -4.66 23.37
C HIS A 244 -6.14 -5.71 23.56
N SER A 245 -6.64 -6.31 22.48
CA SER A 245 -7.66 -7.35 22.53
C SER A 245 -7.07 -8.76 22.54
N ASP A 246 -7.84 -9.73 23.03
CA ASP A 246 -7.45 -11.15 23.00
C ASP A 246 -7.34 -11.73 21.58
N ALA A 247 -7.92 -11.06 20.57
CA ALA A 247 -7.87 -11.51 19.17
C ALA A 247 -6.48 -11.31 18.55
N PHE A 248 -5.78 -10.23 18.90
CA PHE A 248 -4.51 -9.88 18.26
C PHE A 248 -3.42 -10.95 18.40
N PRO A 249 -3.15 -11.52 19.60
CA PRO A 249 -2.16 -12.58 19.74
C PRO A 249 -2.45 -13.79 18.84
N GLU A 250 -3.72 -14.19 18.71
CA GLU A 250 -4.10 -15.35 17.90
C GLU A 250 -3.96 -15.07 16.40
N ASP A 251 -4.47 -13.92 15.94
CA ASP A 251 -4.33 -13.50 14.55
C ASP A 251 -2.85 -13.35 14.14
N PHE A 252 -2.02 -12.81 15.04
CA PHE A 252 -0.59 -12.66 14.81
C PHE A 252 0.11 -14.01 14.68
N ARG A 253 -0.18 -14.96 15.58
CA ARG A 253 0.34 -16.34 15.52
C ARG A 253 -0.04 -17.04 14.22
N SER A 254 -1.32 -17.01 13.89
CA SER A 254 -1.84 -17.63 12.67
C SER A 254 -1.16 -17.05 11.42
N LEU A 255 -0.99 -15.73 11.36
CA LEU A 255 -0.31 -15.07 10.25
C LEU A 255 1.19 -15.41 10.20
N LEU A 256 1.86 -15.43 11.35
CA LEU A 256 3.28 -15.79 11.47
C LEU A 256 3.54 -17.22 10.97
N GLU A 257 2.73 -18.19 11.41
CA GLU A 257 2.83 -19.58 10.98
C GLU A 257 2.58 -19.73 9.48
N HIS A 258 1.55 -19.06 8.96
CA HIS A 258 1.27 -19.05 7.53
C HIS A 258 2.44 -18.45 6.72
N ASP A 259 3.04 -17.36 7.20
CA ASP A 259 4.20 -16.74 6.56
C ASP A 259 5.44 -17.67 6.59
N ARG A 260 5.71 -18.35 7.72
CA ARG A 260 6.77 -19.37 7.84
C ARG A 260 6.56 -20.55 6.88
N GLN A 261 5.32 -20.98 6.68
CA GLN A 261 5.01 -22.03 5.70
C GLN A 261 5.24 -21.54 4.26
N SER A 262 4.85 -20.30 3.98
CA SER A 262 4.89 -19.69 2.65
C SER A 262 6.30 -19.31 2.18
N PHE A 263 7.20 -19.00 3.10
CA PHE A 263 8.54 -18.49 2.78
C PHE A 263 9.64 -19.32 3.42
N ASP A 264 10.66 -19.62 2.64
CA ASP A 264 11.93 -20.23 3.06
C ASP A 264 13.03 -19.20 3.34
N LYS A 265 12.72 -17.90 3.13
CA LYS A 265 13.63 -16.77 3.29
C LYS A 265 13.17 -15.79 4.37
N PRO A 266 14.09 -15.17 5.13
CA PRO A 266 15.54 -15.47 5.14
C PRO A 266 15.84 -16.89 5.66
N GLU A 267 17.05 -17.37 5.41
CA GLU A 267 17.48 -18.70 5.87
C GLU A 267 17.22 -18.86 7.38
N GLY A 268 16.53 -19.94 7.74
CA GLY A 268 16.14 -20.22 9.12
C GLY A 268 14.84 -19.52 9.58
N TRP A 269 14.15 -18.72 8.75
CA TRP A 269 12.90 -18.03 9.14
C TRP A 269 11.86 -18.93 9.81
N ARG A 270 11.77 -20.18 9.38
CA ARG A 270 10.83 -21.17 9.91
C ARG A 270 11.09 -21.54 11.37
N ASP A 271 12.34 -21.47 11.80
CA ASP A 271 12.78 -21.99 13.11
C ASP A 271 13.30 -20.89 14.05
N ARG A 272 13.52 -19.67 13.53
CA ARG A 272 13.97 -18.50 14.29
C ARG A 272 12.88 -17.99 15.22
N ARG A 273 13.25 -17.71 16.46
CA ARG A 273 12.34 -17.17 17.46
C ARG A 273 12.18 -15.66 17.30
N LEU A 274 11.02 -15.14 17.69
CA LEU A 274 10.75 -13.71 17.63
C LEU A 274 11.76 -12.90 18.46
N GLU A 275 12.17 -13.42 19.62
CA GLU A 275 13.06 -12.71 20.54
C GLU A 275 14.50 -12.59 20.02
N GLU A 276 14.88 -13.32 18.97
CA GLU A 276 16.16 -13.16 18.28
C GLU A 276 16.17 -11.91 17.38
N SER A 277 15.01 -11.28 17.12
CA SER A 277 14.90 -10.11 16.25
C SER A 277 15.74 -8.95 16.77
N PRO A 278 16.61 -8.33 15.94
CA PRO A 278 17.30 -7.08 16.27
C PRO A 278 16.34 -5.94 16.61
N LEU A 279 15.12 -5.94 16.08
CA LEU A 279 14.09 -4.96 16.45
C LEU A 279 13.62 -5.14 17.90
N MET A 280 13.72 -6.35 18.43
CA MET A 280 13.48 -6.62 19.84
C MET A 280 14.75 -6.40 20.66
N THR A 281 15.90 -6.95 20.27
CA THR A 281 17.09 -6.98 21.14
C THR A 281 17.88 -5.68 21.18
N ASP A 282 17.92 -4.91 20.08
CA ASP A 282 18.73 -3.70 19.96
C ASP A 282 18.09 -2.65 19.03
N LEU A 283 16.82 -2.32 19.28
CA LEU A 283 16.10 -1.30 18.52
C LEU A 283 16.85 0.04 18.39
N PRO A 284 17.49 0.59 19.44
CA PRO A 284 18.19 1.87 19.33
C PRO A 284 19.31 1.85 18.28
N GLN A 285 20.10 0.77 18.20
CA GLN A 285 21.15 0.64 17.20
C GLN A 285 20.55 0.48 15.80
N VAL A 286 19.55 -0.39 15.65
CA VAL A 286 18.92 -0.67 14.36
C VAL A 286 18.25 0.60 13.80
N TRP A 287 17.43 1.27 14.62
CA TRP A 287 16.78 2.51 14.25
C TRP A 287 17.78 3.65 14.05
N GLY A 288 18.83 3.69 14.86
CA GLY A 288 19.94 4.64 14.72
C GLY A 288 20.53 4.68 13.30
N ASN A 289 20.59 3.53 12.63
CA ASN A 289 21.00 3.42 11.23
C ASN A 289 19.86 3.70 10.24
N LEU A 290 18.65 3.20 10.51
CA LEU A 290 17.51 3.33 9.61
C LEU A 290 16.93 4.74 9.54
N GLN A 291 17.05 5.54 10.60
CA GLN A 291 16.48 6.89 10.65
C GLN A 291 17.03 7.80 9.54
N THR A 292 18.28 7.61 9.11
CA THR A 292 18.88 8.36 7.99
C THR A 292 18.16 8.03 6.68
N VAL A 293 17.82 6.76 6.46
CA VAL A 293 17.02 6.34 5.29
C VAL A 293 15.61 6.89 5.41
N TYR A 294 15.00 6.79 6.59
CA TYR A 294 13.66 7.32 6.84
C TYR A 294 13.58 8.82 6.51
N MET A 295 14.53 9.61 7.01
CA MET A 295 14.59 11.05 6.77
C MET A 295 15.02 11.41 5.34
N GLY A 296 15.70 10.51 4.63
CA GLY A 296 16.06 10.69 3.23
C GLY A 296 14.93 10.36 2.25
N GLU A 297 14.10 9.35 2.55
CA GLU A 297 13.08 8.85 1.62
C GLU A 297 11.68 9.42 1.88
N LEU A 298 11.23 9.48 3.14
CA LEU A 298 9.84 9.81 3.45
C LEU A 298 9.43 11.25 3.08
N PRO A 299 10.26 12.30 3.26
CA PRO A 299 9.88 13.67 2.88
C PRO A 299 9.54 13.80 1.39
N ASP A 300 10.21 13.05 0.53
CA ASP A 300 9.94 13.11 -0.92
C ASP A 300 8.59 12.51 -1.28
N LEU A 301 8.12 11.53 -0.50
CA LEU A 301 6.87 10.82 -0.68
C LEU A 301 5.70 11.47 0.06
N ALA A 302 5.96 12.25 1.11
CA ALA A 302 4.93 12.82 1.95
C ALA A 302 4.29 14.05 1.32
N TYR A 303 2.98 14.18 1.51
CA TYR A 303 2.22 15.39 1.15
C TYR A 303 1.67 16.11 2.40
N ARG A 304 2.10 15.69 3.59
CA ARG A 304 1.97 16.40 4.87
C ARG A 304 3.24 16.20 5.68
N ALA A 305 3.36 16.90 6.81
CA ALA A 305 4.48 16.73 7.73
C ALA A 305 4.64 15.26 8.16
N ILE A 306 5.88 14.77 8.16
CA ILE A 306 6.20 13.41 8.62
C ILE A 306 6.51 13.41 10.13
N PRO A 307 6.20 12.32 10.86
CA PRO A 307 6.58 12.18 12.27
C PRO A 307 8.09 12.28 12.47
N ALA A 308 8.49 12.80 13.64
CA ALA A 308 9.89 12.83 14.03
C ALA A 308 10.43 11.38 14.19
N PRO A 309 11.71 11.11 13.86
CA PRO A 309 12.30 9.78 14.01
C PRO A 309 12.16 9.21 15.43
N SER A 310 12.22 10.04 16.46
CA SER A 310 12.01 9.62 17.86
C SER A 310 10.61 9.07 18.11
N ASP A 311 9.58 9.68 17.50
CA ASP A 311 8.19 9.25 17.68
C ASP A 311 7.94 7.91 16.98
N VAL A 312 8.58 7.70 15.83
CA VAL A 312 8.54 6.43 15.10
C VAL A 312 9.28 5.35 15.89
N GLU A 313 10.46 5.64 16.43
CA GLU A 313 11.20 4.71 17.29
C GLU A 313 10.36 4.26 18.50
N GLU A 314 9.75 5.21 19.19
CA GLU A 314 8.90 4.93 20.36
C GLU A 314 7.70 4.07 19.99
N SER A 315 7.12 4.31 18.81
CA SER A 315 6.01 3.50 18.29
C SER A 315 6.44 2.05 18.05
N ILE A 316 7.60 1.84 17.41
CA ILE A 316 8.12 0.49 17.21
C ILE A 316 8.50 -0.17 18.54
N ARG A 317 9.08 0.59 19.48
CA ARG A 317 9.41 0.09 20.83
C ARG A 317 8.18 -0.47 21.54
N ARG A 318 7.05 0.25 21.48
CA ARG A 318 5.77 -0.22 22.05
C ARG A 318 5.27 -1.50 21.38
N LEU A 319 5.32 -1.59 20.05
CA LEU A 319 4.92 -2.80 19.34
C LEU A 319 5.81 -3.99 19.71
N MET A 320 7.13 -3.78 19.78
CA MET A 320 8.06 -4.85 20.17
C MET A 320 7.85 -5.28 21.63
N ALA A 321 7.55 -4.36 22.54
CA ALA A 321 7.20 -4.69 23.91
C ALA A 321 5.92 -5.55 23.98
N LEU A 322 4.88 -5.14 23.26
CA LEU A 322 3.62 -5.90 23.16
C LEU A 322 3.86 -7.31 22.60
N LEU A 323 4.65 -7.45 21.53
CA LEU A 323 5.01 -8.75 20.97
C LEU A 323 5.76 -9.65 21.97
N ARG A 324 6.58 -9.09 22.88
CA ARG A 324 7.28 -9.89 23.90
C ARG A 324 6.33 -10.47 24.95
N GLU A 325 5.27 -9.75 25.30
CA GLU A 325 4.32 -10.16 26.34
C GLU A 325 3.61 -11.48 25.99
N PHE A 326 3.24 -11.68 24.72
CA PHE A 326 2.58 -12.91 24.26
C PHE A 326 3.45 -13.79 23.35
N GLY A 327 4.63 -13.31 22.98
CA GLY A 327 5.59 -13.97 22.09
C GLY A 327 6.52 -14.96 22.75
N SER A 328 6.46 -15.09 24.08
CA SER A 328 7.26 -16.08 24.83
C SER A 328 6.95 -17.49 24.34
N GLY A 329 7.84 -18.05 23.49
CA GLY A 329 7.70 -19.38 22.90
C GLY A 329 7.23 -19.45 21.44
N LEU A 330 7.17 -18.32 20.71
CA LEU A 330 6.81 -18.23 19.28
C LEU A 330 7.99 -18.05 18.32
#